data_AF-A0AA95ZCX0-F1
#
_entry.id   AF-A0AA95ZCX0-F1
#
_cell.length_a   1.000
_cell.length_b   1.000
_cell.length_c   1.000
_cell.angle_alpha   90.00
_cell.angle_beta   90.00
_cell.angle_gamma   90.00
#
_symmetry.space_group_name_H-M   'P 1'
#
loop_
_entity.id
_entity.type
_entity.pdbx_description
1 polymer ?
#
loop_
_entity_poly.entity_id
_entity_poly.type
_entity_poly.pdbx_seq_one_letter_code
_entity_poly.pdbx_strand_id
1 'polypeptide(L)' 'MRVNGNPRRKHSVTRISGGTRIEIEQPGDPGLWRVDLTVKRIGDAVDLRIFDSLVVELTPQEARDLAQALGQVADG' A
#
# COMPACT_ATOMS: atom_id res chain seq x y z
N MET A 1 8.84 -12.66 -18.05
CA MET A 1 8.71 -11.32 -17.45
C MET A 1 9.47 -11.33 -16.13
N ARG A 2 10.64 -10.69 -16.09
CA ARG A 2 11.52 -10.73 -14.90
C ARG A 2 10.98 -9.74 -13.87
N VAL A 3 10.47 -10.26 -12.75
CA VAL A 3 10.17 -9.48 -11.55
C VAL A 3 11.52 -9.17 -10.87
N ASN A 4 12.33 -8.33 -11.51
CA ASN A 4 13.51 -7.77 -10.87
C ASN A 4 13.02 -6.60 -10.03
N GLY A 5 12.91 -6.79 -8.71
CA GLY A 5 12.61 -5.72 -7.78
C GLY A 5 13.52 -4.54 -8.09
N ASN A 6 12.91 -3.42 -8.48
CA ASN A 6 13.66 -2.20 -8.78
C ASN A 6 14.43 -1.81 -7.51
N PRO A 7 15.77 -1.78 -7.52
CA PRO A 7 16.57 -1.57 -6.30
C PRO A 7 16.36 -0.19 -5.66
N ARG A 8 15.69 0.73 -6.36
CA ARG A 8 15.30 2.05 -5.85
C ARG A 8 13.87 2.10 -5.31
N ARG A 9 13.09 1.02 -5.41
CA ARG A 9 11.76 0.94 -4.82
C ARG A 9 11.89 0.76 -3.31
N LYS A 10 11.20 1.61 -2.56
CA LYS A 10 11.07 1.51 -1.11
C LYS A 10 9.62 1.22 -0.77
N HIS A 11 9.42 0.45 0.28
CA HIS A 11 8.11 0.18 0.84
C HIS A 11 8.21 0.34 2.36
N SER A 12 7.18 0.94 2.96
CA SER A 12 7.02 1.03 4.41
C SER A 12 5.58 0.72 4.79
N VAL A 13 5.41 0.11 5.96
CA VAL A 13 4.10 -0.17 6.56
C VAL A 13 4.09 0.46 7.94
N THR A 14 3.12 1.33 8.20
CA THR A 14 2.97 2.05 9.47
C THR A 14 1.57 1.84 10.01
N ARG A 15 1.46 1.41 11.27
CA ARG A 15 0.17 1.39 11.99
C ARG A 15 -0.21 2.81 12.39
N ILE A 16 -1.45 3.18 12.14
CA ILE A 16 -2.02 4.49 12.50
C ILE A 16 -3.28 4.27 13.34
N SER A 17 -3.78 5.32 13.99
CA SER A 17 -5.02 5.22 14.77
C SER A 17 -6.17 4.74 13.87
N GLY A 18 -6.74 3.58 14.22
CA GLY A 18 -7.86 2.98 13.50
C GLY A 18 -7.52 2.38 12.12
N GLY A 19 -6.24 2.13 11.82
CA GLY A 19 -5.88 1.57 10.52
C GLY A 19 -4.40 1.33 10.26
N THR A 20 -4.07 1.10 8.99
CA THR A 20 -2.72 0.88 8.49
C THR A 20 -2.46 1.78 7.28
N ARG A 21 -1.28 2.38 7.23
CA ARG A 21 -0.76 3.11 6.06
C ARG A 21 0.38 2.32 5.44
N ILE A 22 0.32 2.13 4.13
CA ILE A 22 1.39 1.51 3.34
C ILE A 22 1.86 2.56 2.34
N GLU A 23 3.15 2.87 2.35
CA GLU A 23 3.76 3.82 1.43
C GLU A 23 4.72 3.08 0.52
N ILE A 24 4.61 3.34 -0.78
CA ILE A 24 5.44 2.75 -1.81
C ILE A 24 6.07 3.90 -2.58
N GLU A 25 7.38 4.00 -2.53
CA GLU A 25 8.16 4.97 -3.31
C GLU A 25 8.89 4.21 -4.42
N GLN A 26 8.66 4.58 -5.68
CA GLN A 26 9.31 3.94 -6.81
C GLN A 26 9.76 4.96 -7.85
N PRO A 27 10.85 4.69 -8.59
CA PRO A 27 11.13 5.43 -9.82
C PRO A 27 9.98 5.21 -10.82
N GLY A 28 9.46 6.29 -11.37
CA GLY A 28 8.59 6.31 -12.55
C GLY A 28 9.13 7.28 -13.60
N ASP A 29 8.43 7.42 -14.71
CA ASP A 29 8.81 8.33 -15.78
C ASP A 29 7.80 9.50 -15.87
N PRO A 30 8.23 10.77 -15.68
CA PRO A 30 9.52 11.22 -15.16
C PRO A 30 9.50 11.32 -13.62
N GLY A 31 10.46 10.70 -12.92
CA GLY A 31 10.80 11.01 -11.53
C GLY A 31 10.53 9.93 -10.47
N LEU A 32 10.27 10.34 -9.23
CA LEU A 32 9.90 9.45 -8.13
C LEU A 32 8.41 9.56 -7.89
N TRP A 33 7.74 8.42 -7.89
CA TRP A 33 6.31 8.30 -7.64
C TRP A 33 6.13 7.72 -6.24
N ARG A 34 5.23 8.34 -5.48
CA ARG A 34 4.80 7.81 -4.19
C ARG A 34 3.36 7.39 -4.30
N VAL A 35 3.06 6.17 -3.85
CA VAL A 35 1.71 5.68 -3.65
C VAL A 35 1.47 5.53 -2.17
N ASP A 36 0.43 6.19 -1.69
CA ASP A 36 -0.04 6.07 -0.31
C ASP A 36 -1.34 5.27 -0.29
N LEU A 37 -1.28 4.09 0.33
CA LEU A 37 -2.44 3.25 0.60
C LEU A 37 -2.82 3.40 2.07
N THR A 38 -4.08 3.75 2.33
CA THR A 38 -4.60 3.80 3.70
C THR A 38 -5.77 2.85 3.83
N VAL A 39 -5.65 1.93 4.79
CA VAL A 39 -6.70 0.98 5.17
C VAL A 39 -7.23 1.40 6.54
N LYS A 40 -8.52 1.70 6.64
CA LYS A 40 -9.18 2.11 7.89
C LYS A 40 -10.56 1.46 8.01
N ARG A 41 -11.04 1.30 9.24
CA ARG A 41 -12.44 0.92 9.48
C ARG A 41 -13.30 2.16 9.50
N ILE A 42 -14.43 2.13 8.79
CA ILE A 42 -15.47 3.15 8.82
C ILE A 42 -16.80 2.45 9.02
N GLY A 43 -17.31 2.47 10.25
CA GLY A 43 -18.51 1.72 10.62
C GLY A 43 -18.30 0.22 10.48
N ASP A 44 -19.14 -0.42 9.66
CA ASP A 44 -19.08 -1.84 9.30
C ASP A 44 -18.24 -2.12 8.04
N ALA A 45 -17.69 -1.07 7.41
CA ALA A 45 -16.90 -1.18 6.19
C ALA A 45 -15.40 -0.97 6.44
N VAL A 46 -14.59 -1.52 5.54
CA VAL A 46 -13.17 -1.19 5.41
C VAL A 46 -13.00 -0.21 4.26
N ASP A 47 -12.45 0.97 4.56
CA ASP A 47 -12.11 2.00 3.59
C ASP A 47 -10.65 1.80 3.15
N LEU A 48 -10.47 1.55 1.84
CA LEU A 48 -9.17 1.50 1.18
C LEU A 48 -9.03 2.74 0.30
N ARG A 49 -8.14 3.65 0.70
CA ARG A 49 -7.81 4.85 -0.09
C ARG A 49 -6.49 4.67 -0.80
N ILE A 50 -6.50 4.99 -2.09
CA ILE A 50 -5.33 5.06 -2.95
C ILE A 50 -5.21 6.52 -3.39
N PHE A 51 -4.17 7.21 -2.93
CA PHE A 51 -3.93 8.59 -3.33
C PHE A 51 -3.01 8.67 -4.54
N ASP A 52 -3.31 9.60 -5.45
CA ASP A 52 -2.46 10.01 -6.56
C ASP A 52 -2.05 8.91 -7.57
N SER A 53 -2.76 7.78 -7.61
CA SER A 53 -2.51 6.73 -8.61
C SER A 53 -3.79 6.07 -9.13
N LEU A 54 -3.85 5.87 -10.44
CA LEU A 54 -4.93 5.15 -11.13
C LEU A 54 -4.70 3.62 -11.14
N VAL A 55 -3.44 3.18 -11.06
CA VAL A 55 -3.03 1.76 -11.07
C VAL A 55 -1.83 1.58 -10.14
N VAL A 56 -1.95 0.67 -9.18
CA VAL A 56 -0.87 0.36 -8.23
C VAL A 56 -0.33 -1.03 -8.51
N GLU A 57 0.89 -1.11 -9.04
CA GLU A 57 1.61 -2.37 -9.12
C GLU A 57 2.20 -2.71 -7.75
N LEU A 58 1.85 -3.88 -7.23
CA LEU A 58 2.35 -4.42 -5.97
C LEU A 58 3.29 -5.59 -6.25
N THR A 59 4.44 -5.58 -5.57
CA THR A 59 5.25 -6.79 -5.43
C THR A 59 4.52 -7.83 -4.59
N PRO A 60 4.90 -9.12 -4.65
CA PRO A 60 4.26 -10.16 -3.83
C PRO A 60 4.30 -9.87 -2.32
N GLN A 61 5.35 -9.20 -1.84
CA GLN A 61 5.44 -8.83 -0.42
C GLN A 61 4.45 -7.73 -0.07
N GLU A 62 4.39 -6.64 -0.84
CA GLU A 62 3.45 -5.54 -0.59
C GLU A 62 1.99 -5.98 -0.73
N ALA A 63 1.70 -6.92 -1.63
CA ALA A 63 0.37 -7.53 -1.74
C ALA A 63 -0.03 -8.29 -0.48
N ARG A 64 0.91 -9.03 0.13
CA ARG A 64 0.68 -9.73 1.41
C ARG A 64 0.47 -8.74 2.55
N ASP A 65 1.28 -7.69 2.61
CA ASP A 65 1.18 -6.66 3.65
C ASP A 65 -0.14 -5.90 3.56
N LEU A 66 -0.62 -5.59 2.34
CA LEU A 66 -1.94 -5.02 2.12
C LEU A 66 -3.07 -5.98 2.56
N ALA A 67 -3.00 -7.26 2.19
CA ALA A 67 -3.99 -8.25 2.61
C ALA A 67 -4.04 -8.40 4.14
N GLN A 68 -2.88 -8.40 4.79
CA GLN A 68 -2.79 -8.45 6.25
C GLN A 68 -3.37 -7.19 6.90
N ALA A 69 -3.13 -6.01 6.32
CA ALA A 69 -3.72 -4.76 6.78
C ALA A 69 -5.26 -4.77 6.68
N LEU A 70 -5.80 -5.27 5.57
CA LEU A 70 -7.24 -5.43 5.37
C LEU A 70 -7.83 -6.40 6.41
N GLY A 71 -7.20 -7.54 6.64
CA GLY A 71 -7.65 -8.51 7.66
C GLY A 71 -7.65 -7.91 9.07
N GLN A 72 -6.56 -7.26 9.49
CA GLN A 72 -6.48 -6.64 10.82
C GLN A 72 -7.57 -5.60 11.08
N VAL A 73 -7.93 -4.82 10.06
CA VAL A 73 -8.97 -3.78 10.15
C VAL A 73 -10.37 -4.38 10.03
N ALA A 74 -10.54 -5.47 9.28
CA ALA A 74 -11.80 -6.20 9.19
C ALA A 74 -12.12 -6.99 10.46
N ASP A 75 -11.11 -7.46 11.19
CA ASP A 75 -11.28 -8.29 12.39
C ASP A 75 -11.35 -7.48 13.71
N GLY A 76 -10.72 -6.30 13.78
CA GLY A 76 -10.69 -5.45 14.98
C GLY A 76 -11.75 -4.37 14.98
#